data_AF-A0A250KZ80-F1
#
_entry.id   AF-A0A250KZ80-F1
#
_cell.length_a   1.000
_cell.length_b   1.000
_cell.length_c   1.000
_cell.angle_alpha   90.00
_cell.angle_beta   90.00
_cell.angle_gamma   90.00
#
_symmetry.space_group_name_H-M   'P 1'
#
loop_
_entity.id
_entity.type
_entity.pdbx_description
1 polymer ?
#
loop_
_entity_poly.entity_id
_entity_poly.type
_entity_poly.pdbx_seq_one_letter_code
_entity_poly.pdbx_strand_id
1 'polypeptide(L)'
;MTQALIGGNYADSRTLTSELANVTVHQPKKRPRNGRLSADDQEANRLHSSIRVIIEHILSGIKRCRVVKDVFRNTKEGYDDVVIELACGLHNYRRYCRNQSY
;
A
#
# COMPACT_ATOMS: atom_id res chain seq x y z
N MET A 1 -14.49 8.85 -15.71
CA MET A 1 -15.57 8.09 -15.04
C MET A 1 -14.99 7.04 -14.11
N THR A 2 -14.37 7.49 -13.01
CA THR A 2 -14.39 6.82 -11.69
C THR A 2 -13.75 7.77 -10.70
N GLN A 3 -14.52 8.80 -10.32
CA GLN A 3 -14.29 9.47 -9.05
C GLN A 3 -14.81 8.51 -7.97
N ALA A 4 -13.91 8.00 -7.14
CA ALA A 4 -14.29 7.30 -5.91
C ALA A 4 -13.29 7.68 -4.81
N LEU A 5 -13.58 8.81 -4.16
CA LEU A 5 -13.54 8.98 -2.72
C LEU A 5 -12.23 8.54 -2.02
N ILE A 6 -11.21 9.40 -2.06
CA ILE A 6 -10.19 9.47 -1.00
C ILE A 6 -10.72 10.41 0.09
N GLY A 7 -11.88 10.05 0.63
CA GLY A 7 -12.41 10.55 1.90
C GLY A 7 -12.30 9.41 2.90
N GLY A 8 -11.06 9.12 3.31
CA GLY A 8 -10.73 7.95 4.12
C GLY A 8 -11.35 7.99 5.52
N ASN A 9 -12.60 7.57 5.65
CA ASN A 9 -12.98 6.78 6.80
C ASN A 9 -12.18 5.47 6.68
N TYR A 10 -11.27 5.23 7.62
CA TYR A 10 -10.64 3.91 7.81
C TYR A 10 -11.74 2.93 8.21
N ALA A 11 -12.54 2.49 7.25
CA ALA A 11 -13.58 1.50 7.44
C ALA A 11 -12.89 0.15 7.69
N ASP A 12 -13.35 -0.53 8.73
CA ASP A 12 -12.84 -1.81 9.19
C ASP A 12 -12.77 -2.80 8.01
N SER A 13 -11.78 -3.70 7.99
CA SER A 13 -11.48 -4.56 6.82
C SER A 13 -12.63 -5.48 6.38
N ARG A 14 -13.72 -5.54 7.16
CA ARG A 14 -14.98 -6.25 6.86
C ARG A 14 -15.87 -5.54 5.85
N THR A 15 -15.77 -4.22 5.72
CA THR A 15 -16.67 -3.41 4.86
C THR A 15 -16.16 -3.26 3.43
N LEU A 16 -14.86 -3.51 3.17
CA LEU A 16 -14.25 -3.34 1.86
C LEU A 16 -14.63 -4.45 0.85
N THR A 17 -15.10 -5.61 1.33
CA THR A 17 -15.31 -6.79 0.49
C THR A 17 -16.59 -6.75 -0.34
N SER A 18 -17.57 -5.89 0.02
CA SER A 18 -18.88 -5.83 -0.66
C SER A 18 -18.98 -4.82 -1.79
N GLU A 19 -18.05 -3.87 -1.92
CA GLU A 19 -18.24 -2.68 -2.78
C GLU A 19 -17.41 -2.65 -4.07
N LEU A 20 -16.46 -3.57 -4.26
CA LEU A 20 -15.60 -3.61 -5.44
C LEU A 20 -15.92 -4.83 -6.32
N ALA A 21 -16.87 -4.68 -7.25
CA ALA A 21 -17.37 -5.76 -8.11
C ALA A 21 -16.28 -6.52 -8.90
N ASN A 22 -15.08 -5.96 -9.05
CA ASN A 22 -13.99 -6.51 -9.87
C ASN A 22 -12.64 -6.60 -9.15
N VAL A 23 -12.59 -6.51 -7.82
CA VAL A 23 -11.32 -6.54 -7.07
C VAL A 23 -11.26 -7.74 -6.14
N THR A 24 -10.33 -8.66 -6.40
CA THR A 24 -10.04 -9.77 -5.49
C THR A 24 -9.10 -9.28 -4.37
N VAL A 25 -9.60 -9.26 -3.14
CA VAL A 25 -8.82 -8.86 -1.96
C VAL A 25 -8.25 -10.11 -1.28
N HIS A 26 -6.92 -10.21 -1.25
CA HIS A 26 -6.22 -11.28 -0.54
C HIS A 26 -5.68 -10.77 0.80
N GLN A 27 -6.30 -11.20 1.91
CA GLN A 27 -5.84 -10.87 3.26
C GLN A 27 -5.18 -12.09 3.91
N PRO A 28 -4.09 -11.90 4.70
CA PRO A 28 -3.53 -12.97 5.49
C PRO A 28 -4.58 -13.58 6.43
N LYS A 29 -4.66 -14.90 6.45
CA LYS A 29 -5.60 -15.61 7.31
C LYS A 29 -5.18 -15.48 8.76
N LYS A 30 -6.06 -14.91 9.58
CA LYS A 30 -5.83 -14.82 11.03
C LYS A 30 -5.85 -16.22 11.64
N ARG A 31 -5.00 -16.42 12.65
CA ARG A 31 -5.02 -17.66 13.43
C ARG A 31 -6.37 -17.77 14.17
N PRO A 32 -7.06 -18.93 14.11
CA PRO A 32 -8.30 -19.13 14.85
C PRO A 32 -8.05 -19.11 16.36
N ARG A 33 -9.03 -18.64 17.13
CA ARG A 33 -8.97 -18.63 18.60
C ARG A 33 -8.82 -20.09 19.07
N ASN A 34 -7.71 -20.39 19.74
CA ASN A 34 -7.32 -21.71 20.24
C ASN A 34 -6.96 -22.79 19.19
N GLY A 35 -6.82 -22.45 17.90
CA GLY A 35 -6.46 -23.41 16.85
C GLY A 35 -5.04 -23.21 16.29
N ARG A 36 -4.62 -24.08 15.36
CA ARG A 36 -3.39 -23.88 14.55
C ARG A 36 -3.79 -23.48 13.13
N LEU A 37 -2.90 -22.76 12.46
CA LEU A 37 -3.06 -22.41 11.06
C LEU A 37 -2.60 -23.61 10.20
N SER A 38 -3.34 -23.96 9.14
CA SER A 38 -2.93 -25.05 8.24
C SER A 38 -1.55 -24.77 7.62
N ALA A 39 -0.84 -25.80 7.15
CA ALA A 39 0.43 -25.62 6.46
C ALA A 39 0.27 -24.71 5.24
N ASP A 40 -0.76 -24.95 4.42
CA ASP A 40 -1.06 -24.16 3.22
C ASP A 40 -1.37 -22.70 3.55
N ASP A 41 -2.16 -22.47 4.61
CA ASP A 41 -2.48 -21.13 5.09
C ASP A 41 -1.24 -20.39 5.61
N GLN A 42 -0.29 -21.11 6.24
CA GLN A 42 0.98 -20.54 6.70
C GLN A 42 1.86 -20.15 5.52
N GLU A 43 1.92 -20.97 4.48
CA GLU A 43 2.66 -20.68 3.26
C GLU A 43 2.07 -19.45 2.54
N ALA A 44 0.75 -19.40 2.36
CA ALA A 44 0.07 -18.24 1.79
C ALA A 44 0.35 -16.96 2.60
N ASN A 45 0.28 -17.02 3.93
CA ASN A 45 0.61 -15.89 4.80
C ASN A 45 2.10 -15.48 4.72
N ARG A 46 3.01 -16.45 4.49
CA ARG A 46 4.43 -16.19 4.30
C ARG A 46 4.68 -15.44 2.99
N LEU A 47 4.03 -15.85 1.90
CA LEU A 47 4.08 -15.15 0.61
C LEU A 47 3.52 -13.73 0.74
N HIS A 48 2.36 -13.56 1.39
CA HIS A 48 1.82 -12.23 1.65
C HIS A 48 2.78 -11.36 2.46
N SER A 49 3.42 -11.93 3.47
CA SER A 49 4.35 -11.20 4.32
C SER A 49 5.64 -10.83 3.57
N SER A 50 6.17 -11.69 2.70
CA SER A 50 7.36 -11.37 1.90
C SER A 50 7.12 -10.22 0.94
N ILE A 51 5.97 -10.22 0.26
CA ILE A 51 5.54 -9.12 -0.61
C ILE A 51 5.36 -7.83 0.20
N ARG A 52 4.70 -7.91 1.36
CA ARG A 52 4.45 -6.75 2.23
C ARG A 52 5.75 -6.06 2.65
N VAL A 53 6.79 -6.82 3.02
CA VAL A 53 8.09 -6.26 3.42
C VAL A 53 8.72 -5.43 2.30
N ILE A 54 8.65 -5.91 1.05
CA ILE A 54 9.15 -5.18 -0.12
C ILE A 54 8.38 -3.88 -0.31
N ILE A 55 7.04 -3.95 -0.23
CA ILE A 55 6.16 -2.78 -0.39
C ILE A 55 6.42 -1.76 0.73
N GLU A 56 6.51 -2.17 1.99
CA GLU A 56 6.81 -1.30 3.12
C GLU A 56 8.15 -0.58 2.94
N HIS A 57 9.17 -1.26 2.41
CA HIS A 57 10.47 -0.66 2.12
C HIS A 57 10.37 0.43 1.04
N ILE A 58 9.61 0.17 -0.03
CA ILE A 58 9.37 1.14 -1.11
C ILE A 58 8.58 2.34 -0.56
N LEU A 59 7.49 2.11 0.17
CA LEU A 59 6.66 3.15 0.78
C LEU A 59 7.45 4.01 1.77
N SER A 60 8.29 3.40 2.60
CA SER A 60 9.21 4.12 3.49
C SER A 60 10.19 5.00 2.70
N GLY A 61 10.66 4.50 1.56
CA GLY A 61 11.48 5.23 0.61
C GLY A 61 10.80 6.46 0.02
N ILE A 62 9.55 6.33 -0.42
CA ILE A 62 8.72 7.38 -1.03
C ILE A 62 8.35 8.45 0.02
N LYS A 63 8.00 8.03 1.24
CA LYS A 63 7.67 8.92 2.38
C LYS A 63 8.78 9.89 2.78
N ARG A 64 10.01 9.71 2.29
CA ARG A 64 11.10 10.68 2.43
C ARG A 64 10.81 12.03 1.77
N CYS A 65 9.94 12.07 0.75
CA CYS A 65 9.52 13.32 0.11
C CYS A 65 8.69 14.23 1.03
N ARG A 66 8.29 13.77 2.22
CA ARG A 66 7.48 14.45 3.25
C ARG A 66 6.07 14.85 2.83
N VAL A 67 5.86 15.32 1.60
CA VAL A 67 4.55 15.65 1.03
C VAL A 67 3.57 14.47 1.03
N VAL A 68 4.07 13.24 0.90
CA VAL A 68 3.29 11.99 0.99
C VAL A 68 3.26 11.37 2.39
N LYS A 69 3.93 11.98 3.38
CA LYS A 69 3.99 11.51 4.76
C LYS A 69 3.18 12.41 5.70
N ASP A 70 3.39 13.71 5.57
CA ASP A 70 2.76 14.75 6.38
C ASP A 70 1.35 15.04 5.83
N VAL A 71 0.53 15.78 6.57
CA VAL A 71 -0.84 16.09 6.14
C VAL A 71 -0.83 16.87 4.83
N PHE A 72 -1.39 16.27 3.78
CA PHE A 72 -1.55 16.90 2.47
C PHE A 72 -2.73 17.87 2.51
N ARG A 73 -2.46 19.18 2.43
CA ARG A 73 -3.47 20.24 2.59
C ARG A 73 -4.09 20.72 1.26
N ASN A 74 -3.60 20.23 0.14
CA ASN A 74 -4.16 20.60 -1.16
C ASN A 74 -5.46 19.83 -1.38
N THR A 75 -6.55 20.56 -1.59
CA THR A 75 -7.90 20.01 -1.76
C THR A 75 -8.31 19.91 -3.23
N LYS A 76 -7.41 20.25 -4.17
CA LYS A 76 -7.67 20.12 -5.59
C LYS A 76 -7.81 18.64 -5.95
N GLU A 77 -8.89 18.31 -6.64
CA GLU A 77 -9.19 16.95 -7.05
C GLU A 77 -8.07 16.36 -7.93
N GLY A 78 -7.69 15.11 -7.66
CA GLY A 78 -6.67 14.35 -8.40
C GLY A 78 -5.22 14.78 -8.16
N TYR A 79 -4.96 15.79 -7.31
CA TYR A 79 -3.58 16.20 -7.01
C TYR A 79 -2.84 15.26 -6.07
N ASP A 80 -3.56 14.49 -5.27
CA ASP A 80 -3.04 13.41 -4.45
C ASP A 80 -2.38 12.32 -5.30
N ASP A 81 -3.06 11.88 -6.36
CA ASP A 81 -2.51 10.89 -7.31
C ASP A 81 -1.23 11.41 -7.99
N VAL A 82 -1.27 12.65 -8.49
CA VAL A 82 -0.12 13.31 -9.13
C VAL A 82 1.06 13.41 -8.16
N VAL A 83 0.80 13.76 -6.90
CA VAL A 83 1.84 13.89 -5.87
C VAL A 83 2.46 12.54 -5.54
N ILE A 84 1.67 11.47 -5.47
CA ILE A 84 2.18 10.11 -5.28
C ILE A 84 3.05 9.70 -6.48
N GLU A 85 2.60 9.94 -7.70
CA GLU A 85 3.35 9.62 -8.92
C GLU A 85 4.71 10.34 -8.95
N LEU A 86 4.72 11.64 -8.67
CA LEU A 86 5.95 12.43 -8.58
C LEU A 86 6.89 11.92 -7.49
N ALA A 87 6.36 11.57 -6.31
CA ALA A 87 7.16 11.05 -5.20
C ALA A 87 7.76 9.67 -5.54
N CYS A 88 7.02 8.80 -6.24
CA CYS A 88 7.53 7.54 -6.79
C CYS A 88 8.66 7.79 -7.80
N GLY A 89 8.46 8.72 -8.74
CA GLY A 89 9.48 9.11 -9.72
C GLY A 89 10.77 9.62 -9.06
N LEU A 90 10.65 10.51 -8.07
CA LEU A 90 11.80 11.01 -7.29
C LEU A 90 12.51 9.89 -6.52
N HIS A 91 11.77 8.94 -5.94
CA HIS A 91 12.35 7.78 -5.28
C HIS A 91 13.17 6.93 -6.26
N ASN A 92 12.61 6.66 -7.44
CA ASN A 92 13.27 5.87 -8.49
C ASN A 92 14.52 6.58 -9.02
N TYR A 93 14.44 7.88 -9.29
CA TYR A 93 15.59 8.67 -9.71
C TYR A 93 16.71 8.65 -8.66
N ARG A 94 16.37 8.84 -7.38
CA ARG A 94 17.32 8.73 -6.28
C ARG A 94 17.99 7.35 -6.19
N ARG A 95 17.23 6.27 -6.43
CA ARG A 95 17.77 4.90 -6.47
C ARG A 95 18.74 4.74 -7.63
N TYR A 96 18.38 5.21 -8.81
CA TYR A 96 19.22 5.18 -10.01
C TYR A 96 20.56 5.89 -9.78
N CYS A 97 20.54 7.15 -9.30
CA CYS A 97 21.77 7.91 -9.05
C CYS A 97 22.70 7.25 -8.03
N ARG A 98 22.14 6.60 -7.00
CA ARG A 98 22.93 5.85 -6.01
C ARG A 98 23.59 4.62 -6.60
N ASN A 99 22.87 3.90 -7.45
CA ASN A 99 23.40 2.71 -8.10
C ASN A 99 24.51 3.03 -9.12
N GLN A 100 24.49 4.24 -9.71
CA GLN A 100 25.55 4.71 -10.62
C GLN A 100 26.80 5.25 -9.91
N SER A 101 26.75 5.43 -8.59
CA SER A 101 27.87 5.94 -7.81
C SER A 101 28.84 4.84 -7.33
N TYR A 102 28.65 3.60 -7.82
CA TYR A 102 29.45 2.41 -7.58
C TYR A 102 29.84 1.80 -8.93
#